data_AF-A0A655FXC2-F1
#
_entry.id   AF-A0A655FXC2-F1
#
_cell.length_a   1.000
_cell.length_b   1.000
_cell.length_c   1.000
_cell.angle_alpha   90.00
_cell.angle_beta   90.00
_cell.angle_gamma   90.00
#
_symmetry.space_group_name_H-M   'P 1'
#
loop_
_entity.id
_entity.type
_entity.pdbx_description
1 polymer ?
#
loop_
_entity_poly.entity_id
_entity_poly.type
_entity_poly.pdbx_seq_one_letter_code
_entity_poly.pdbx_strand_id
1 'polypeptide(L)' 'MRDDGIRYGELLAAAGVPVEVHNAQTLVHGYVGYAGVVPAATEATNRGLVALRVVLHG' A
#
# COMPACT_ATOMS: atom_id res chain seq x y z
N MET A 1 9.70 -6.80 7.25
CA MET A 1 9.03 -5.81 6.36
C MET A 1 7.55 -5.65 6.66
N ARG A 2 6.70 -6.71 6.71
CA ARG A 2 5.25 -6.54 6.97
C ARG A 2 4.98 -5.79 8.27
N ASP A 3 5.45 -6.34 9.39
CA ASP A 3 5.14 -5.79 10.72
C ASP A 3 5.83 -4.44 10.92
N ASP A 4 7.04 -4.26 10.39
CA ASP A 4 7.73 -2.96 10.39
C ASP A 4 6.92 -1.88 9.68
N GLY A 5 6.31 -2.21 8.52
CA GLY A 5 5.47 -1.29 7.76
C GLY A 5 4.18 -0.91 8.49
N ILE A 6 3.53 -1.88 9.14
CA ILE A 6 2.35 -1.64 9.99
C ILE A 6 2.73 -0.73 11.15
N ARG A 7 3.80 -1.07 11.88
CA ARG A 7 4.30 -0.30 13.01
C ARG A 7 4.65 1.13 12.62
N TYR A 8 5.25 1.34 11.45
CA TYR A 8 5.57 2.68 10.96
C TYR A 8 4.30 3.50 10.65
N GLY A 9 3.28 2.88 10.05
CA GLY A 9 1.99 3.56 9.84
C GLY A 9 1.31 3.96 11.14
N GLU A 10 1.36 3.12 12.17
CA GLU A 10 0.86 3.46 13.52
C GLU A 10 1.62 4.66 14.10
N LEU A 11 2.95 4.72 13.94
CA LEU A 11 3.76 5.85 14.38
C LEU A 11 3.39 7.15 13.66
N LEU A 12 3.20 7.08 12.33
CA LEU A 12 2.77 8.24 11.54
C LEU A 12 1.40 8.75 11.99
N ALA A 13 0.44 7.83 12.21
CA ALA A 13 -0.89 8.19 12.70
C ALA A 13 -0.82 8.84 14.09
N ALA A 14 -0.03 8.27 15.01
CA ALA A 14 0.19 8.82 16.34
C ALA A 14 0.85 10.22 16.31
N ALA A 15 1.64 10.51 15.29
CA ALA A 15 2.25 11.82 15.06
C ALA A 15 1.30 12.83 14.36
N GLY A 16 0.04 12.46 14.08
CA GLY A 16 -0.93 13.30 13.38
C GLY A 16 -0.72 13.41 11.87
N VAL A 17 0.13 12.56 11.29
CA VAL A 17 0.34 12.50 9.84
C VAL A 17 -0.82 11.72 9.20
N PRO A 18 -1.52 12.27 8.18
CA PRO A 18 -2.51 11.51 7.43
C PRO A 18 -1.86 10.29 6.78
N VAL A 19 -2.33 9.09 7.13
CA VAL A 19 -1.73 7.82 6.69
C VAL A 19 -2.79 6.75 6.50
N GLU A 20 -2.61 5.92 5.46
CA GLU A 20 -3.35 4.68 5.25
C GLU A 20 -2.35 3.53 5.08
N VAL A 21 -2.59 2.40 5.76
CA VAL A 21 -1.80 1.18 5.60
C VAL A 21 -2.68 0.08 5.03
N HIS A 22 -2.27 -0.49 3.90
CA HIS A 22 -2.93 -1.66 3.31
C HIS A 22 -1.99 -2.87 3.36
N ASN A 23 -2.39 -3.92 4.10
CA ASN A 23 -1.70 -5.20 4.14
C ASN A 23 -2.30 -6.17 3.10
N ALA A 24 -1.61 -6.39 2.00
CA ALA A 24 -1.98 -7.41 1.00
C ALA A 24 -1.67 -8.82 1.53
N GLN A 25 -2.62 -9.39 2.30
CA GLN A 25 -2.41 -10.57 3.14
C GLN A 25 -1.87 -11.81 2.41
N THR A 26 -2.21 -11.98 1.13
CA THR A 26 -1.85 -13.15 0.31
C THR A 26 -0.59 -12.95 -0.54
N LEU A 27 0.02 -11.76 -0.51
CA LEU A 27 1.12 -11.40 -1.41
C LEU A 27 2.47 -11.36 -0.68
N VAL A 28 3.52 -11.66 -1.43
CA VAL A 28 4.92 -11.63 -0.97
C VAL A 28 5.56 -10.26 -1.23
N HIS A 29 6.67 -9.97 -0.56
CA HIS A 29 7.48 -8.81 -0.89
C HIS A 29 7.90 -8.83 -2.38
N GLY A 30 7.86 -7.67 -3.03
CA GLY A 30 8.16 -7.53 -4.46
C GLY A 30 6.99 -7.84 -5.40
N TYR A 31 5.78 -8.11 -4.89
CA TYR A 31 4.62 -8.44 -5.75
C TYR A 31 4.31 -7.40 -6.83
N VAL A 32 4.66 -6.12 -6.62
CA VAL A 32 4.42 -5.02 -7.56
C VAL A 32 5.08 -5.29 -8.93
N GLY A 33 6.21 -5.99 -8.96
CA GLY A 33 6.86 -6.39 -10.22
C GLY A 33 6.04 -7.35 -11.10
N TYR A 34 4.97 -7.94 -10.56
CA TYR A 34 4.05 -8.82 -11.27
C TYR A 34 2.73 -8.14 -11.66
N ALA A 35 2.59 -6.84 -11.45
CA ALA A 35 1.42 -6.09 -11.92
C ALA A 35 1.26 -6.26 -13.45
N GLY A 36 0.04 -6.56 -13.90
CA GLY A 36 -0.26 -6.90 -15.30
C GLY A 36 -0.13 -8.40 -15.63
N VAL A 37 0.44 -9.22 -14.73
CA VAL A 37 0.58 -10.67 -14.91
C VAL A 37 -0.21 -11.45 -13.86
N VAL A 38 -0.11 -11.05 -12.58
CA VAL A 38 -0.83 -11.68 -11.48
C VAL A 38 -2.03 -10.80 -11.07
N PRO A 39 -3.28 -11.32 -11.08
CA PRO A 39 -4.47 -10.52 -10.77
C PRO A 39 -4.41 -9.83 -9.41
N ALA A 40 -4.14 -10.58 -8.34
CA ALA A 40 -4.08 -10.04 -6.98
C ALA A 40 -2.99 -8.97 -6.80
N ALA A 41 -1.84 -9.12 -7.47
CA ALA A 41 -0.78 -8.10 -7.47
C ALA A 41 -1.20 -6.83 -8.22
N THR A 42 -1.94 -6.98 -9.33
CA THR A 42 -2.45 -5.89 -10.14
C THR A 42 -3.48 -5.07 -9.36
N GLU A 43 -4.43 -5.75 -8.70
CA GLU A 43 -5.44 -5.10 -7.86
C GLU A 43 -4.80 -4.32 -6.69
N ALA A 44 -3.87 -4.95 -5.97
CA ALA A 44 -3.18 -4.31 -4.86
C ALA A 44 -2.33 -3.10 -5.30
N THR A 45 -1.72 -3.16 -6.50
CA THR A 45 -0.96 -2.04 -7.08
C THR A 45 -1.89 -0.90 -7.49
N ASN A 46 -2.99 -1.21 -8.17
CA ASN A 46 -3.98 -0.22 -8.60
C ASN A 46 -4.61 0.52 -7.42
N ARG A 47 -4.89 -0.16 -6.30
CA ARG A 47 -5.35 0.49 -5.06
C ARG A 47 -4.42 1.64 -4.65
N GLY A 48 -3.11 1.38 -4.59
CA GLY A 48 -2.12 2.39 -4.21
C GLY A 48 -2.05 3.56 -5.21
N LEU A 49 -2.12 3.27 -6.51
CA LEU A 49 -2.12 4.29 -7.56
C LEU A 49 -3.38 5.16 -7.54
N VAL A 50 -4.54 4.59 -7.24
CA VAL A 50 -5.79 5.35 -7.06
C VAL A 50 -5.68 6.30 -5.87
N ALA A 51 -5.20 5.83 -4.72
CA ALA A 51 -4.99 6.68 -3.55
C ALA A 51 -4.02 7.83 -3.86
N LEU A 52 -2.91 7.52 -4.55
CA LEU A 52 -1.95 8.53 -4.99
C LEU A 52 -2.57 9.56 -5.94
N ARG A 53 -3.37 9.10 -6.92
CA ARG A 53 -4.06 9.98 -7.87
C ARG A 53 -4.98 10.96 -7.16
N VAL A 54 -5.76 10.46 -6.19
CA VAL A 54 -6.70 11.28 -5.40
C VAL A 54 -5.98 12.39 -4.65
N VAL A 55 -4.84 12.11 -4.03
CA VAL A 55 -4.11 13.13 -3.25
C VAL A 55 -3.29 14.11 -4.09
N LEU A 56 -2.83 13.70 -5.29
CA LEU A 56 -2.04 14.57 -6.16
C LEU A 56 -2.87 15.44 -7.10
N HIS A 57 -4.09 15.01 -7.43
CA HIS A 57 -4.92 15.64 -8.46
C HIS A 57 -6.38 15.81 -8.04
N GLY A 58 -6.68 15.72 -6.74
CA GLY A 58 -8.00 16.00 -6.17
C GLY A 58 -8.50 17.39 -6.50
#